data_AF-A0A351MQY1-F1
#
_entry.id   AF-A0A351MQY1-F1
#
_cell.length_a   1.000
_cell.length_b   1.000
_cell.length_c   1.000
_cell.angle_alpha   90.00
_cell.angle_beta   90.00
_cell.angle_gamma   90.00
#
_symmetry.space_group_name_H-M   'P 1'
#
loop_
_entity.id
_entity.type
_entity.pdbx_description
1 polymer ?
#
loop_
_entity_poly.entity_id
_entity_poly.type
_entity_poly.pdbx_seq_one_letter_code
_entity_poly.pdbx_strand_id
1 'polypeptide(L)'
;QGARLGSSFYDFASLAFDPYVKRDDMQLWRLEIEDHAREASEWKGTRDAFSQLFNVAATQRLLQACGAYANLGRRQGRPDFLAHLPQGLALLAIAATQCGRNRLANLARELVDRAQKNKGK
;
A
#
# COMPACT_ATOMS: atom_id res chain seq x y z
N GLN A 1 7.35 3.10 -18.84
CA GLN A 1 6.61 4.36 -19.10
C GLN A 1 5.18 4.15 -18.63
N GLY A 2 4.78 4.77 -17.51
CA GLY A 2 3.50 4.48 -16.85
C GLY A 2 2.84 5.71 -16.23
N ALA A 3 3.24 6.92 -16.64
CA ALA A 3 2.53 8.13 -16.26
C ALA A 3 1.19 8.15 -17.02
N ARG A 4 0.10 7.91 -16.30
CA ARG A 4 -1.26 8.15 -16.77
C ARG A 4 -1.77 9.37 -16.01
N LEU A 5 -2.69 10.13 -16.60
CA LEU A 5 -3.53 11.06 -15.84
C LEU A 5 -4.37 10.22 -14.86
N GLY A 6 -3.81 10.01 -13.68
CA GLY A 6 -4.42 9.31 -12.56
C GLY A 6 -4.92 10.30 -11.54
N SER A 7 -5.75 9.81 -10.62
CA SER A 7 -6.11 10.53 -9.41
C SER A 7 -4.85 10.97 -8.66
N SER A 8 -4.75 12.22 -8.20
CA SER A 8 -3.61 12.74 -7.41
C SER A 8 -3.36 11.89 -6.16
N PHE A 9 -4.42 11.28 -5.63
CA PHE A 9 -4.35 10.31 -4.54
C PHE A 9 -3.42 9.14 -4.86
N TYR A 10 -3.29 8.73 -6.12
CA TYR A 10 -2.47 7.59 -6.52
C TYR A 10 -0.98 7.83 -6.24
N ASP A 11 -0.46 9.00 -6.61
CA ASP A 11 0.97 9.31 -6.47
C ASP A 11 1.34 9.53 -5.00
N PHE A 12 0.55 10.27 -4.24
CA PHE A 12 0.83 10.45 -2.81
C PHE A 12 0.63 9.16 -2.01
N ALA A 13 -0.39 8.37 -2.30
CA ALA A 13 -0.55 7.05 -1.69
C ALA A 13 0.61 6.12 -2.06
N SER A 14 1.20 6.29 -3.25
CA SER A 14 2.34 5.50 -3.69
C SER A 14 3.57 5.69 -2.81
N LEU A 15 3.79 6.92 -2.38
CA LEU A 15 4.89 7.37 -1.53
C LEU A 15 4.64 7.03 -0.05
N ALA A 16 3.40 7.26 0.42
CA ALA A 16 3.01 6.99 1.80
C ALA A 16 3.10 5.48 2.13
N PHE A 17 2.76 4.62 1.18
CA PHE A 17 2.76 3.17 1.34
C PHE A 17 3.76 2.49 0.41
N ASP A 18 4.97 3.02 0.29
CA ASP A 18 6.03 2.38 -0.49
C ASP A 18 6.58 1.11 0.20
N PRO A 19 6.44 -0.09 -0.40
CA PRO A 19 6.99 -1.33 0.17
C PRO A 19 8.52 -1.40 0.22
N TYR A 20 9.23 -0.51 -0.48
CA TYR A 20 10.69 -0.42 -0.47
C TYR A 20 11.22 0.42 0.69
N VAL A 21 10.40 1.29 1.27
CA VAL A 21 10.81 2.20 2.35
C VAL A 21 10.57 1.55 3.71
N LYS A 22 11.58 1.62 4.58
CA LYS A 22 11.50 1.24 6.00
C LYS A 22 12.03 2.37 6.85
N ARG A 23 11.21 2.79 7.82
CA ARG A 23 11.53 3.83 8.79
C ARG A 23 10.87 3.48 10.12
N ASP A 24 11.42 4.00 11.22
CA ASP A 24 10.84 3.78 12.55
C ASP A 24 9.59 4.65 12.77
N ASP A 25 9.49 5.78 12.06
CA ASP A 25 8.42 6.77 12.14
C ASP A 25 7.36 6.62 11.02
N MET A 26 7.22 5.42 10.43
CA MET A 26 6.33 5.20 9.27
C MET A 26 4.88 5.65 9.48
N GLN A 27 4.38 5.68 10.71
CA GLN A 27 3.05 6.22 10.98
C GLN A 27 3.00 7.75 10.79
N LEU A 28 3.96 8.48 11.35
CA LEU A 28 4.05 9.94 11.18
C LEU A 28 4.30 10.29 9.72
N TRP A 29 5.23 9.60 9.05
CA TRP A 29 5.51 9.75 7.62
C TRP A 29 4.25 9.69 6.74
N ARG A 30 3.37 8.71 7.01
CA ARG A 30 2.11 8.55 6.27
C ARG A 30 1.14 9.70 6.51
N LEU A 31 1.03 10.15 7.76
CA LEU A 31 0.17 11.28 8.13
C LEU A 31 0.66 12.57 7.48
N GLU A 32 1.97 12.82 7.47
CA GLU A 32 2.57 14.01 6.83
C GLU A 32 2.32 14.03 5.32
N ILE A 33 2.50 12.89 4.63
CA ILE A 33 2.22 12.80 3.19
C ILE A 33 0.74 12.99 2.90
N GLU A 34 -0.14 12.36 3.69
CA GLU A 34 -1.58 12.50 3.51
C GLU A 34 -2.03 13.96 3.71
N ASP A 35 -1.48 14.64 4.72
CA ASP A 35 -1.82 16.04 4.96
C ASP A 35 -1.30 16.96 3.85
N HIS A 36 -0.06 16.75 3.41
CA HIS A 36 0.50 17.47 2.27
C HIS A 36 -0.29 17.22 0.99
N ALA A 37 -0.71 15.97 0.74
CA ALA A 37 -1.53 15.62 -0.42
C ALA A 37 -2.87 16.36 -0.42
N ARG A 38 -3.48 16.50 0.76
CA ARG A 38 -4.75 17.21 0.95
C ARG A 38 -4.62 18.70 0.68
N GLU A 39 -3.55 19.31 1.18
CA GLU A 39 -3.21 20.71 0.94
C GLU A 39 -2.92 20.98 -0.54
N ALA A 40 -2.06 20.16 -1.14
CA ALA A 40 -1.67 20.27 -2.55
C ALA A 40 -2.82 20.04 -3.52
N SER A 41 -3.84 19.26 -3.14
CA SER A 41 -5.03 19.04 -3.97
C SER A 41 -6.11 20.09 -3.79
N GLU A 42 -5.88 21.13 -2.97
CA GLU A 42 -6.87 22.15 -2.60
C GLU A 42 -8.22 21.56 -2.14
N TRP A 43 -8.18 20.45 -1.41
CA TRP A 43 -9.36 19.66 -1.07
C TRP A 43 -10.41 20.48 -0.31
N LYS A 44 -11.65 20.49 -0.83
CA LYS A 44 -12.77 21.26 -0.24
C LYS A 44 -13.68 20.44 0.68
N GLY A 45 -13.51 19.12 0.72
CA GLY A 45 -14.30 18.23 1.58
C GLY A 45 -13.73 18.11 2.99
N THR A 46 -14.31 17.20 3.79
CA THR A 46 -13.80 16.90 5.14
C THR A 46 -12.47 16.15 5.08
N ARG A 47 -11.68 16.24 6.16
CA ARG A 47 -10.46 15.44 6.33
C ARG A 47 -10.77 13.93 6.26
N ASP A 48 -11.85 13.49 6.89
CA ASP A 48 -12.23 12.08 6.90
C ASP A 48 -12.58 11.56 5.50
N ALA A 49 -13.28 12.37 4.69
CA ALA A 49 -13.59 12.00 3.30
C ALA A 49 -12.31 11.90 2.46
N PHE A 50 -11.35 12.80 2.65
CA PHE A 50 -10.04 12.73 1.99
C PHE A 50 -9.30 11.45 2.41
N SER A 51 -9.22 11.20 3.72
CA SER A 51 -8.53 10.04 4.27
C SER A 51 -9.11 8.73 3.77
N GLN A 52 -10.44 8.66 3.68
CA GLN A 52 -11.14 7.51 3.13
C GLN A 52 -10.73 7.26 1.67
N LEU A 53 -10.74 8.28 0.82
CA LEU A 53 -10.36 8.15 -0.60
C LEU A 53 -8.86 7.84 -0.78
N PHE A 54 -8.01 8.49 0.02
CA PHE A 54 -6.57 8.26 0.04
C PHE A 54 -6.25 6.80 0.36
N ASN A 55 -6.87 6.26 1.40
CA ASN A 55 -6.66 4.87 1.81
C ASN A 55 -7.29 3.85 0.83
N VAL A 56 -8.38 4.22 0.13
CA VAL A 56 -8.90 3.41 -0.99
C VAL A 56 -7.88 3.35 -2.14
N ALA A 57 -7.29 4.48 -2.53
CA ALA A 57 -6.28 4.54 -3.59
C ALA A 57 -5.02 3.73 -3.20
N ALA A 58 -4.55 3.89 -1.95
CA ALA A 58 -3.45 3.10 -1.40
C ALA A 58 -3.75 1.59 -1.47
N THR A 59 -4.95 1.18 -1.06
CA THR A 59 -5.40 -0.22 -1.09
C THR A 59 -5.36 -0.79 -2.51
N GLN A 60 -5.90 -0.06 -3.50
CA GLN A 60 -5.91 -0.51 -4.89
C GLN A 60 -4.49 -0.66 -5.45
N ARG A 61 -3.63 0.33 -5.21
CA ARG A 61 -2.23 0.29 -5.68
C ARG A 61 -1.46 -0.86 -5.05
N LEU A 62 -1.58 -1.05 -3.73
CA LEU A 62 -0.88 -2.11 -3.01
C LEU A 62 -1.34 -3.50 -3.45
N LEU A 63 -2.63 -3.67 -3.74
CA LEU A 63 -3.15 -4.92 -4.30
C LEU A 63 -2.50 -5.23 -5.66
N GLN A 64 -2.42 -4.23 -6.55
CA GLN A 64 -1.76 -4.37 -7.84
C GLN A 64 -0.26 -4.67 -7.69
N ALA A 65 0.44 -3.96 -6.80
CA ALA A 65 1.87 -4.15 -6.55
C ALA A 65 2.16 -5.55 -5.99
N CYS A 66 1.40 -6.01 -4.99
CA CYS A 66 1.55 -7.36 -4.43
C CYS A 66 1.28 -8.44 -5.48
N GLY A 67 0.24 -8.26 -6.31
CA GLY A 67 -0.04 -9.16 -7.44
C GLY A 67 1.12 -9.20 -8.44
N ALA A 68 1.70 -8.04 -8.77
CA ALA A 68 2.86 -7.95 -9.65
C ALA A 68 4.10 -8.63 -9.04
N TYR A 69 4.39 -8.41 -7.75
CA TYR A 69 5.52 -9.06 -7.06
C TYR A 69 5.41 -10.58 -7.08
N ALA A 70 4.21 -11.11 -6.78
CA ALA A 70 3.96 -12.55 -6.82
C ALA A 70 4.12 -13.12 -8.24
N ASN A 71 3.61 -12.41 -9.25
CA ASN A 71 3.71 -12.83 -10.65
C ASN A 71 5.16 -12.80 -11.16
N LEU A 72 5.87 -11.69 -10.93
CA LEU A 72 7.28 -11.52 -11.31
C LEU A 72 8.17 -12.54 -10.61
N GLY A 73 7.98 -12.70 -9.31
CA GLY A 73 8.77 -13.59 -8.47
C GLY A 73 8.59 -15.07 -8.81
N ARG A 74 7.36 -15.52 -9.06
CA ARG A 74 7.07 -16.95 -9.27
C ARG A 74 7.01 -17.38 -10.72
N ARG A 75 6.50 -16.53 -11.63
CA ARG A 75 6.28 -16.90 -13.04
C ARG A 75 7.35 -16.37 -13.99
N GLN A 76 8.02 -15.29 -13.63
CA GLN A 76 8.99 -14.62 -14.52
C GLN A 76 10.44 -14.73 -14.05
N GLY A 77 10.73 -15.58 -13.05
CA GLY A 77 12.09 -15.87 -12.62
C GLY A 77 12.82 -14.69 -11.97
N ARG A 78 12.10 -13.74 -11.35
CA ARG A 78 12.68 -12.56 -10.68
C ARG A 78 12.45 -12.63 -9.17
N PRO A 79 13.11 -13.56 -8.45
CA PRO A 79 12.79 -13.88 -7.05
C PRO A 79 12.97 -12.70 -6.09
N ASP A 80 13.80 -11.71 -6.44
CA ASP A 80 14.02 -10.49 -5.63
C ASP A 80 12.71 -9.75 -5.33
N PHE A 81 11.73 -9.78 -6.24
CA PHE A 81 10.42 -9.17 -6.00
C PHE A 81 9.64 -9.83 -4.85
N LEU A 82 9.90 -11.11 -4.54
CA LEU A 82 9.28 -11.80 -3.41
C LEU A 82 9.75 -11.24 -2.06
N ALA A 83 10.93 -10.60 -2.00
CA ALA A 83 11.41 -9.97 -0.77
C ALA A 83 10.53 -8.79 -0.33
N HIS A 84 9.87 -8.11 -1.27
CA HIS A 84 9.00 -6.96 -1.01
C HIS A 84 7.56 -7.35 -0.70
N LEU A 85 7.14 -8.57 -1.07
CA LEU A 85 5.77 -9.03 -0.91
C LEU A 85 5.27 -9.02 0.56
N PRO A 86 6.03 -9.48 1.57
CA PRO A 86 5.58 -9.40 2.97
C PRO A 86 5.32 -7.97 3.44
N GLN A 87 6.21 -7.03 3.09
CA GLN A 87 6.03 -5.62 3.45
C GLN A 87 4.82 -5.02 2.71
N GLY A 88 4.67 -5.31 1.42
CA GLY A 88 3.53 -4.85 0.62
C GLY A 88 2.19 -5.34 1.19
N LEU A 89 2.11 -6.60 1.62
CA LEU A 89 0.91 -7.17 2.23
C LEU A 89 0.62 -6.56 3.62
N ALA A 90 1.65 -6.30 4.43
CA ALA A 90 1.47 -5.61 5.70
C ALA A 90 0.93 -4.19 5.52
N LEU A 91 1.46 -3.44 4.55
CA LEU A 91 0.96 -2.11 4.19
C LEU A 91 -0.47 -2.19 3.64
N LEU A 92 -0.79 -3.20 2.81
CA LEU A 92 -2.14 -3.43 2.29
C LEU A 92 -3.14 -3.65 3.43
N ALA A 93 -2.77 -4.42 4.45
CA ALA A 93 -3.61 -4.63 5.62
C ALA A 93 -3.94 -3.32 6.36
N ILE A 94 -2.96 -2.43 6.49
CA ILE A 94 -3.13 -1.13 7.16
C ILE A 94 -4.10 -0.25 6.35
N ALA A 95 -3.80 -0.02 5.06
CA ALA A 95 -4.63 0.83 4.19
C ALA A 95 -6.07 0.30 4.05
N ALA A 96 -6.22 -1.03 3.93
CA ALA A 96 -7.53 -1.67 3.83
C ALA A 96 -8.33 -1.53 5.12
N THR A 97 -7.69 -1.59 6.31
CA THR A 97 -8.38 -1.31 7.58
C THR A 97 -8.79 0.16 7.66
N GLN A 98 -7.92 1.10 7.27
CA GLN A 98 -8.21 2.53 7.33
C GLN A 98 -9.38 2.95 6.42
N CYS A 99 -9.61 2.24 5.30
CA CYS A 99 -10.78 2.49 4.45
C CYS A 99 -11.99 1.55 4.67
N GLY A 100 -11.99 0.76 5.77
CA GLY A 100 -13.10 -0.13 6.13
C GLY A 100 -13.23 -1.42 5.30
N ARG A 101 -12.20 -1.80 4.52
CA ARG A 101 -12.14 -3.05 3.75
C ARG A 101 -11.61 -4.21 4.59
N ASN A 102 -12.28 -4.47 5.72
CA ASN A 102 -11.83 -5.42 6.74
C ASN A 102 -11.58 -6.85 6.24
N ARG A 103 -12.39 -7.35 5.31
CA ARG A 103 -12.17 -8.69 4.70
C ARG A 103 -10.83 -8.76 3.96
N LEU A 104 -10.50 -7.72 3.21
CA LEU A 104 -9.23 -7.62 2.48
C LEU A 104 -8.06 -7.46 3.45
N ALA A 105 -8.24 -6.64 4.49
CA ALA A 105 -7.22 -6.46 5.53
C ALA A 105 -6.87 -7.78 6.22
N ASN A 106 -7.89 -8.57 6.58
CA ASN A 106 -7.69 -9.87 7.22
C ASN A 106 -6.99 -10.87 6.29
N LEU A 107 -7.40 -10.93 5.01
CA LEU A 107 -6.72 -11.75 4.02
C LEU A 107 -5.24 -11.37 3.86
N ALA A 108 -4.94 -10.06 3.80
CA ALA A 108 -3.56 -9.59 3.70
C ALA A 108 -2.72 -9.99 4.91
N ARG A 109 -3.25 -9.88 6.14
CA ARG A 109 -2.57 -10.34 7.37
C ARG A 109 -2.29 -11.84 7.32
N GLU A 110 -3.28 -12.65 6.94
CA GLU A 110 -3.12 -14.11 6.83
C GLU A 110 -2.02 -14.48 5.83
N LEU A 111 -1.93 -13.77 4.70
CA LEU A 111 -0.88 -14.00 3.70
C LEU A 111 0.52 -13.61 4.21
N VAL A 112 0.64 -12.59 5.06
CA VAL A 112 1.90 -12.25 5.74
C VAL A 112 2.33 -13.40 6.65
N ASP A 113 1.43 -13.91 7.49
CA ASP A 113 1.73 -15.00 8.42
C ASP A 113 2.17 -16.27 7.68
N ARG A 114 1.49 -16.60 6.58
CA ARG A 114 1.86 -17.73 5.70
C ARG A 114 3.23 -17.53 5.06
N ALA A 115 3.55 -16.30 4.63
CA ALA A 115 4.85 -15.98 4.03
C ALA A 115 6.00 -16.08 5.04
N GLN A 116 5.76 -15.73 6.31
CA GLN A 116 6.75 -15.86 7.38
C GLN A 116 6.98 -17.33 7.77
N LYS A 117 5.91 -18.13 7.89
CA LYS A 117 6.02 -19.58 8.21
C LYS A 117 6.80 -20.38 7.15
N ASN A 118 6.73 -19.98 5.89
CA ASN A 118 7.45 -20.64 4.80
C ASN A 118 8.95 -20.27 4.72
N LYS A 119 9.41 -19.22 5.42
CA LYS A 119 10.85 -18.87 5.48
C LYS A 119 11.64 -19.69 6.52
N GLY A 120 10.95 -20.42 7.40
CA GLY A 120 11.55 -21.26 8.45
C GLY A 120 11.69 -22.75 8.09
N LYS A 121 11.49 -23.11 6.82
CA LYS A 121 11.73 -24.44 6.25
C LYS A 121 12.76 -24.33 5.14
#